data_AF-A0A511ZA27-F1
#
_entry.id   AF-A0A511ZA27-F1
#
_cell.length_a   1.000
_cell.length_b   1.000
_cell.length_c   1.000
_cell.angle_alpha   90.00
_cell.angle_beta   90.00
_cell.angle_gamma   90.00
#
_symmetry.space_group_name_H-M   'P 1'
#
loop_
_entity.id
_entity.type
_entity.pdbx_description
1 polymer ?
#
loop_
_entity_poly.entity_id
_entity_poly.type
_entity_poly.pdbx_seq_one_letter_code
_entity_poly.pdbx_strand_id
1 'polypeptide(L)'
;MNAIMTFASAADQLQRYDAVRRRNAEQAYDRQAEYNGRNQKTLNDLEALLTGKNEPDIQPESQEFRKLDAGLVKQVILPLGKTLEETIDAWRDVRREAISVPEPTTADHQLAATASAKIMDTEARLALQMRERTQRDAEVSREKAEALKVASMDLPTDLEREVLLERKRFVKAISAYSIQTEAKRNGFIAEWPRFNASA
;
A
#
# COMPACT_ATOMS: atom_id res chain seq x y z
N MET A 1 31.48 42.59 33.24
CA MET A 1 30.59 41.87 34.16
C MET A 1 29.32 41.38 33.42
N ASN A 2 29.46 40.70 32.26
CA ASN A 2 28.33 40.38 31.35
C ASN A 2 28.17 38.89 30.99
N ALA A 3 29.00 37.99 31.51
CA ALA A 3 28.98 36.57 31.14
C ALA A 3 27.88 35.77 31.85
N ILE A 4 27.32 36.26 32.96
CA ILE A 4 26.38 35.49 33.80
C ILE A 4 24.94 35.55 33.26
N MET A 5 24.56 36.62 32.55
CA MET A 5 23.21 36.77 31.99
C MET A 5 22.95 35.90 30.75
N THR A 6 23.98 35.57 29.96
CA THR A 6 23.84 34.75 28.74
C THR A 6 23.57 33.28 29.05
N PHE A 7 24.16 32.72 30.11
CA PHE A 7 23.93 31.32 30.51
C PHE A 7 22.52 31.07 31.06
N ALA A 8 21.93 32.04 31.76
CA ALA A 8 20.55 31.95 32.22
C ALA A 8 19.56 31.93 31.04
N SER A 9 19.78 32.76 30.01
CA SER A 9 18.92 32.76 28.82
C SER A 9 19.03 31.48 27.98
N ALA A 10 20.21 30.86 27.93
CA ALA A 10 20.43 29.61 27.23
C ALA A 10 19.79 28.41 27.97
N ALA A 11 19.86 28.41 29.30
CA ALA A 11 19.19 27.40 30.13
C ALA A 11 17.65 27.49 30.00
N ASP A 12 17.09 28.71 29.98
CA ASP A 12 15.66 28.92 29.77
C ASP A 12 15.19 28.48 28.37
N GLN A 13 16.01 28.70 27.33
CA GLN A 13 15.71 28.24 25.98
C GLN A 13 15.72 26.71 25.87
N LEU A 14 16.67 26.04 26.55
CA LEU A 14 16.73 24.58 26.62
C LEU A 14 15.52 23.99 27.36
N GLN A 15 15.11 24.59 28.48
CA GLN A 15 13.92 24.15 29.21
C GLN A 15 12.63 24.32 28.40
N ARG A 16 12.50 25.43 27.66
CA ARG A 16 11.37 25.65 26.74
C ARG A 16 11.36 24.64 25.60
N TYR A 17 12.52 24.32 25.04
CA TYR A 17 12.65 23.31 24.00
C TYR A 17 12.27 21.91 24.50
N ASP A 18 12.74 21.52 25.68
CA ASP A 18 12.40 20.23 26.28
C ASP A 18 10.92 20.12 26.64
N ALA A 19 10.30 21.22 27.11
CA ALA A 19 8.86 21.27 27.36
C ALA A 19 8.05 21.08 26.06
N VAL A 20 8.43 21.74 24.97
CA VAL A 20 7.78 21.57 23.65
C VAL A 20 7.98 20.15 23.12
N ARG A 21 9.18 19.59 23.28
CA ARG A 21 9.48 18.21 22.85
C ARG A 21 8.63 17.18 23.60
N ARG A 22 8.48 17.33 24.92
CA ARG A 22 7.61 16.46 25.74
C ARG A 22 6.15 16.56 25.33
N ARG A 23 5.64 17.78 25.16
CA ARG A 23 4.26 18.02 24.73
C ARG A 23 3.97 17.43 23.34
N ASN A 24 4.92 17.54 22.41
CA ASN A 24 4.78 16.94 21.07
C ASN A 24 4.78 15.41 21.13
N ALA A 25 5.60 14.82 21.99
CA ALA A 25 5.63 13.38 22.19
C ALA A 25 4.31 12.87 22.81
N GLU A 26 3.80 13.55 23.84
CA GLU A 26 2.50 13.25 24.47
C GLU A 26 1.37 13.31 23.44
N GLN A 27 1.30 14.39 22.65
CA GLN A 27 0.29 14.50 21.58
C GLN A 27 0.40 13.40 20.51
N ALA A 28 1.61 12.94 20.21
CA ALA A 28 1.80 11.84 19.27
C ALA A 28 1.30 10.51 19.86
N TYR A 29 1.59 10.25 21.14
CA TYR A 29 1.10 9.07 21.84
C TYR A 29 -0.43 9.09 21.99
N ASP A 30 -1.03 10.23 22.31
CA ASP A 30 -2.49 10.38 22.41
C ASP A 30 -3.16 10.11 21.07
N ARG A 31 -2.65 10.69 19.96
CA ARG A 31 -3.18 10.41 18.62
C ARG A 31 -3.07 8.94 18.24
N GLN A 32 -1.98 8.27 18.62
CA GLN A 32 -1.79 6.86 18.34
C GLN A 32 -2.69 5.97 19.22
N ALA A 33 -2.92 6.36 20.47
CA ALA A 33 -3.86 5.71 21.37
C ALA A 33 -5.31 5.87 20.87
N GLU A 34 -5.71 7.05 20.41
CA GLU A 34 -7.01 7.30 19.79
C GLU A 34 -7.19 6.51 18.49
N TYR A 35 -6.17 6.49 17.62
CA TYR A 35 -6.22 5.74 16.37
C TYR A 35 -6.34 4.23 16.63
N ASN A 36 -5.56 3.70 17.56
CA ASN A 36 -5.61 2.28 17.92
C ASN A 36 -6.91 1.94 18.66
N GLY A 37 -7.39 2.80 19.57
CA GLY A 37 -8.64 2.58 20.29
C GLY A 37 -9.87 2.62 19.38
N ARG A 38 -9.88 3.46 18.35
CA ARG A 38 -10.97 3.51 17.35
C ARG A 38 -10.88 2.38 16.32
N ASN A 39 -9.69 1.87 16.03
CA ASN A 39 -9.48 0.83 15.01
C ASN A 39 -9.32 -0.60 15.57
N GLN A 40 -9.32 -0.76 16.89
CA GLN A 40 -9.45 -2.07 17.53
C GLN A 40 -10.89 -2.57 17.40
N LYS A 41 -11.24 -3.03 16.20
CA LYS A 41 -12.44 -3.83 15.98
C LYS A 41 -12.30 -5.13 16.76
N THR A 42 -13.33 -5.49 17.53
CA THR A 42 -13.32 -6.76 18.25
C THR A 42 -13.38 -7.92 17.25
N LEU A 43 -12.98 -9.13 17.63
CA LEU A 43 -13.06 -10.30 16.75
C LEU A 43 -14.49 -10.52 16.22
N ASN A 44 -15.50 -10.22 17.04
CA ASN A 44 -16.91 -10.30 16.67
C ASN A 44 -17.30 -9.26 15.60
N ASP A 45 -16.72 -8.05 15.64
CA ASP A 45 -16.97 -7.01 14.63
C ASP A 45 -16.34 -7.37 13.28
N LEU A 46 -15.16 -8.00 13.31
CA LEU A 46 -14.49 -8.48 12.11
C LEU A 46 -15.24 -9.67 11.49
N GLU A 47 -15.73 -10.60 12.32
CA GLU A 47 -16.58 -11.71 11.87
C GLU A 47 -17.91 -11.20 11.28
N ALA A 48 -18.51 -10.16 11.87
CA ALA A 48 -19.71 -9.52 11.34
C ALA A 48 -19.48 -8.79 10.01
N LEU A 49 -18.30 -8.18 9.81
CA LEU A 49 -17.90 -7.56 8.55
C LEU A 49 -17.62 -8.61 7.46
N LEU A 50 -16.98 -9.74 7.81
CA LEU A 50 -16.72 -10.84 6.87
C LEU A 50 -18.00 -11.56 6.44
N THR A 51 -18.98 -11.66 7.36
CA THR A 51 -20.28 -12.29 7.11
C THR A 51 -21.33 -11.33 6.55
N GLY A 52 -21.00 -10.05 6.36
CA GLY A 52 -21.88 -9.03 5.77
C GLY A 52 -23.06 -8.60 6.65
N LYS A 53 -23.03 -8.90 7.96
CA LYS A 53 -24.14 -8.58 8.88
C LYS A 53 -24.08 -7.15 9.42
N ASN A 54 -22.89 -6.57 9.51
CA ASN A 54 -22.64 -5.20 9.95
C ASN A 54 -21.77 -4.48 8.92
N GLU A 55 -22.28 -4.28 7.70
CA GLU A 55 -21.77 -3.15 6.93
C GLU A 55 -22.08 -1.89 7.74
N PRO A 56 -21.12 -1.00 8.02
CA PRO A 56 -21.49 0.31 8.49
C PRO A 56 -22.42 0.89 7.42
N ASP A 57 -23.63 1.27 7.83
CA ASP A 57 -24.47 2.23 7.12
C ASP A 57 -23.65 3.52 7.06
N ILE A 58 -22.66 3.55 6.17
CA ILE A 58 -22.25 4.76 5.51
C ILE A 58 -23.49 5.06 4.70
N GLN A 59 -24.46 5.73 5.32
CA GLN A 59 -25.33 6.60 4.55
C GLN A 59 -24.34 7.46 3.77
N PRO A 60 -24.20 7.30 2.44
CA PRO A 60 -23.71 8.43 1.71
C PRO A 60 -24.72 9.50 2.09
N GLU A 61 -24.29 10.58 2.74
CA GLU A 61 -25.06 11.81 2.62
C GLU A 61 -25.34 11.92 1.13
N SER A 62 -26.59 11.69 0.78
CA SER A 62 -27.06 11.80 -0.57
C SER A 62 -26.91 13.27 -0.87
N GLN A 63 -25.71 13.67 -1.29
CA GLN A 63 -25.56 14.71 -2.28
C GLN A 63 -26.51 14.24 -3.36
N GLU A 64 -27.69 14.87 -3.36
CA GLU A 64 -28.69 14.71 -4.38
C GLU A 64 -27.92 14.78 -5.69
N PHE A 65 -27.73 13.63 -6.32
CA PHE A 65 -27.29 13.58 -7.69
C PHE A 65 -28.40 14.30 -8.42
N ARG A 66 -28.21 15.62 -8.63
CA ARG A 66 -28.94 16.39 -9.62
C ARG A 66 -28.82 15.56 -10.88
N LYS A 67 -29.91 14.87 -11.22
CA LYS A 67 -30.14 14.27 -12.52
C LYS A 67 -30.13 15.46 -13.49
N LEU A 68 -28.93 15.87 -13.89
CA LEU A 68 -28.73 16.75 -15.01
C LEU A 68 -29.14 15.93 -16.22
N ASP A 69 -30.09 16.48 -16.97
CA ASP A 69 -30.81 15.85 -18.06
C ASP A 69 -29.98 14.84 -18.84
N ALA A 70 -30.55 13.66 -19.02
CA ALA A 70 -30.11 12.63 -19.95
C ALA A 70 -30.36 13.09 -21.40
N GLY A 71 -29.81 14.23 -21.78
CA GLY A 71 -29.91 14.84 -23.09
C GLY A 71 -28.52 15.04 -23.68
N LEU A 72 -28.15 14.16 -24.60
CA LEU A 72 -26.90 14.19 -25.38
C LEU A 72 -25.60 13.98 -24.59
N VAL A 73 -25.36 12.75 -24.15
CA VAL A 73 -23.98 12.27 -24.05
C VAL A 73 -23.42 12.25 -25.48
N LYS A 74 -22.58 13.23 -25.83
CA LYS A 74 -21.77 13.16 -27.06
C LYS A 74 -21.02 11.81 -26.97
N GLN A 75 -21.37 10.87 -27.84
CA GLN A 75 -20.63 9.61 -27.97
C GLN A 75 -19.25 9.95 -28.53
N VAL A 76 -18.32 10.28 -27.65
CA VAL A 76 -16.93 10.47 -28.03
C VAL A 76 -16.34 9.08 -28.23
N ILE A 77 -15.94 8.79 -29.47
CA ILE A 77 -15.18 7.61 -29.83
C ILE A 77 -13.92 7.62 -28.96
N LEU A 78 -13.73 6.58 -28.14
CA LEU A 78 -12.63 6.53 -27.18
C LEU A 78 -11.29 6.66 -27.93
N PRO A 79 -10.49 7.72 -27.68
CA PRO A 79 -9.17 7.81 -28.25
C PRO A 79 -8.25 6.82 -27.51
N LEU A 80 -8.11 5.63 -28.07
CA LEU A 80 -7.15 4.64 -27.59
C LEU A 80 -5.83 4.88 -28.33
N GLY A 81 -4.83 5.36 -27.60
CA GLY A 81 -3.45 5.45 -28.10
C GLY A 81 -2.81 4.06 -28.19
N LYS A 82 -1.68 3.94 -28.89
CA LYS A 82 -0.93 2.67 -28.95
C LYS A 82 -0.20 2.39 -27.63
N THR A 83 0.10 3.44 -26.86
CA THR A 83 0.68 3.36 -25.51
C THR A 83 -0.24 4.01 -24.46
N LEU A 84 -0.01 3.69 -23.18
CA LEU A 84 -0.74 4.33 -22.07
C LEU A 84 -0.47 5.84 -22.01
N GLU A 85 0.74 6.26 -22.35
CA GLU A 85 1.17 7.67 -22.38
C GLU A 85 0.44 8.43 -23.49
N GLU A 86 0.40 7.88 -24.72
CA GLU A 86 -0.37 8.46 -25.82
C GLU A 86 -1.87 8.52 -25.50
N THR A 87 -2.38 7.54 -24.75
CA THR A 87 -3.78 7.52 -24.30
C THR A 87 -4.04 8.65 -23.31
N ILE A 88 -3.13 8.89 -22.36
CA ILE A 88 -3.22 10.02 -21.42
C ILE A 88 -3.24 11.34 -22.17
N ASP A 89 -2.33 11.53 -23.13
CA ASP A 89 -2.24 12.78 -23.89
C ASP A 89 -3.47 13.01 -24.76
N ALA A 90 -4.02 11.96 -25.39
CA ALA A 90 -5.27 12.08 -26.13
C ALA A 90 -6.46 12.45 -25.23
N TRP A 91 -6.56 11.89 -24.01
CA TRP A 91 -7.61 12.31 -23.06
C TRP A 91 -7.37 13.73 -22.52
N ARG A 92 -6.11 14.18 -22.40
CA ARG A 92 -5.79 15.57 -22.05
C ARG A 92 -6.25 16.52 -23.16
N ASP A 93 -6.13 16.14 -24.42
CA ASP A 93 -6.64 16.90 -25.56
C ASP A 93 -8.17 17.01 -25.53
N VAL A 94 -8.87 15.88 -25.33
CA VAL A 94 -10.34 15.88 -25.19
C VAL A 94 -10.80 16.77 -24.03
N ARG A 95 -10.10 16.73 -22.88
CA ARG A 95 -10.42 17.60 -21.75
C ARG A 95 -10.18 19.07 -22.06
N ARG A 96 -9.08 19.40 -22.75
CA ARG A 96 -8.77 20.77 -23.16
C ARG A 96 -9.80 21.30 -24.13
N GLU A 97 -10.17 20.52 -25.13
CA GLU A 97 -11.17 20.88 -26.13
C GLU A 97 -12.53 21.14 -25.47
N ALA A 98 -12.96 20.25 -24.57
CA ALA A 98 -14.23 20.38 -23.86
C ALA A 98 -14.33 21.65 -22.98
N ILE A 99 -13.20 22.13 -22.42
CA ILE A 99 -13.17 23.33 -21.56
C ILE A 99 -12.83 24.60 -22.37
N SER A 100 -12.31 24.46 -23.60
CA SER A 100 -11.87 25.60 -24.42
C SER A 100 -13.01 26.46 -24.97
N VAL A 101 -14.24 25.97 -24.95
CA VAL A 101 -15.43 26.70 -25.38
C VAL A 101 -15.75 27.80 -24.35
N PRO A 102 -15.98 29.07 -24.74
CA PRO A 102 -16.14 30.19 -23.81
C PRO A 102 -17.39 30.07 -22.91
N GLU A 103 -18.40 29.32 -23.33
CA GLU A 103 -19.55 28.89 -22.50
C GLU A 103 -19.75 27.38 -22.67
N PRO A 104 -19.03 26.55 -21.88
CA PRO A 104 -19.11 25.10 -22.00
C PRO A 104 -20.49 24.61 -21.56
N THR A 105 -21.07 23.69 -22.33
CA THR A 105 -22.35 23.08 -21.97
C THR A 105 -22.17 22.08 -20.82
N THR A 106 -23.27 21.69 -20.16
CA THR A 106 -23.27 20.63 -19.13
C THR A 106 -22.69 19.32 -19.67
N ALA A 107 -22.95 19.01 -20.95
CA ALA A 107 -22.37 17.86 -21.64
C ALA A 107 -20.84 17.97 -21.80
N ASP A 108 -20.32 19.17 -22.07
CA ASP A 108 -18.87 19.39 -22.19
C ASP A 108 -18.18 19.28 -20.82
N HIS A 109 -18.82 19.74 -19.74
CA HIS A 109 -18.34 19.51 -18.38
C HIS A 109 -18.32 18.03 -18.00
N GLN A 110 -19.36 17.28 -18.36
CA GLN A 110 -19.39 15.82 -18.17
C GLN A 110 -18.29 15.13 -18.99
N LEU A 111 -18.06 15.58 -20.23
CA LEU A 111 -16.98 15.06 -21.06
C LEU A 111 -15.60 15.34 -20.43
N ALA A 112 -15.37 16.55 -19.94
CA ALA A 112 -14.13 16.90 -19.25
C ALA A 112 -13.93 16.09 -17.95
N ALA A 113 -15.00 15.83 -17.20
CA ALA A 113 -14.98 15.01 -16.00
C ALA A 113 -14.66 13.54 -16.31
N THR A 114 -15.30 12.96 -17.35
CA THR A 114 -15.02 11.59 -17.79
C THR A 114 -13.59 11.45 -18.33
N ALA A 115 -13.10 12.42 -19.11
CA ALA A 115 -11.71 12.47 -19.55
C ALA A 115 -10.74 12.52 -18.36
N SER A 116 -11.04 13.33 -17.34
CA SER A 116 -10.21 13.41 -16.13
C SER A 116 -10.18 12.10 -15.34
N ALA A 117 -11.31 11.41 -15.22
CA ALA A 117 -11.36 10.09 -14.58
C ALA A 117 -10.52 9.07 -15.36
N LYS A 118 -10.58 9.08 -16.69
CA LYS A 118 -9.78 8.18 -17.54
C LYS A 118 -8.28 8.48 -17.50
N ILE A 119 -7.90 9.75 -17.41
CA ILE A 119 -6.49 10.13 -17.17
C ILE A 119 -6.00 9.54 -15.84
N MET A 120 -6.78 9.69 -14.76
CA MET A 120 -6.39 9.16 -13.46
C MET A 120 -6.26 7.63 -13.47
N ASP A 121 -7.20 6.92 -14.09
CA ASP A 121 -7.14 5.46 -14.24
C ASP A 121 -5.89 5.00 -15.00
N THR A 122 -5.54 5.70 -16.09
CA THR A 122 -4.40 5.34 -16.94
C THR A 122 -3.06 5.71 -16.30
N GLU A 123 -2.97 6.84 -15.61
CA GLU A 123 -1.81 7.22 -14.80
C GLU A 123 -1.58 6.23 -13.64
N ALA A 124 -2.64 5.75 -12.99
CA ALA A 124 -2.54 4.73 -11.96
C ALA A 124 -1.99 3.40 -12.50
N ARG A 125 -2.45 2.97 -13.69
CA ARG A 125 -1.91 1.78 -14.36
C ARG A 125 -0.44 1.94 -14.72
N LEU A 126 -0.04 3.11 -15.20
CA LEU A 126 1.35 3.41 -15.51
C LEU A 126 2.22 3.37 -14.26
N ALA A 127 1.76 3.95 -13.15
CA ALA A 127 2.46 3.90 -11.87
C ALA A 127 2.67 2.46 -11.36
N LEU A 128 1.64 1.60 -11.48
CA LEU A 128 1.75 0.19 -11.14
C LEU A 128 2.77 -0.53 -12.03
N GLN A 129 2.73 -0.30 -13.35
CA GLN A 129 3.68 -0.90 -14.27
C GLN A 129 5.13 -0.48 -13.98
N MET A 130 5.36 0.79 -13.65
CA MET A 130 6.69 1.29 -13.26
C MET A 130 7.16 0.65 -11.95
N ARG A 131 6.25 0.46 -10.98
CA ARG A 131 6.56 -0.22 -9.73
C ARG A 131 6.95 -1.69 -9.97
N GLU A 132 6.22 -2.40 -10.82
CA GLU A 132 6.57 -3.78 -11.15
C GLU A 132 7.91 -3.88 -11.87
N ARG A 133 8.20 -2.97 -12.80
CA ARG A 133 9.50 -2.93 -13.50
C ARG A 133 10.64 -2.72 -12.51
N THR A 134 10.52 -1.73 -11.62
CA THR A 134 11.55 -1.47 -10.61
C THR A 134 11.74 -2.63 -9.64
N GLN A 135 10.66 -3.34 -9.27
CA GLN A 135 10.75 -4.56 -8.46
C GLN A 135 11.48 -5.68 -9.20
N ARG A 136 11.12 -5.96 -10.45
CA ARG A 136 11.81 -6.96 -11.27
C ARG A 136 13.29 -6.64 -11.45
N ASP A 137 13.63 -5.38 -11.73
CA ASP A 137 15.02 -4.95 -11.89
C ASP A 137 15.81 -5.09 -10.58
N ALA A 138 15.18 -4.81 -9.43
CA ALA A 138 15.76 -5.03 -8.12
C ALA A 138 15.98 -6.53 -7.83
N GLU A 139 15.04 -7.39 -8.20
CA GLU A 139 15.18 -8.85 -8.07
C GLU A 139 16.30 -9.38 -8.96
N VAL A 140 16.33 -8.99 -10.24
CA VAL A 140 17.39 -9.40 -11.18
C VAL A 140 18.77 -8.92 -10.72
N SER A 141 18.88 -7.70 -10.22
CA SER A 141 20.16 -7.19 -9.69
C SER A 141 20.58 -7.94 -8.42
N ARG A 142 19.64 -8.29 -7.54
CA ARG A 142 19.89 -9.12 -6.36
C ARG A 142 20.33 -10.53 -6.75
N GLU A 143 19.64 -11.17 -7.69
CA GLU A 143 20.02 -12.48 -8.21
C GLU A 143 21.41 -12.46 -8.83
N LYS A 144 21.74 -11.44 -9.62
CA LYS A 144 23.10 -11.26 -10.16
C LYS A 144 24.14 -11.11 -9.06
N ALA A 145 23.85 -10.32 -8.03
CA ALA A 145 24.75 -10.15 -6.89
C ALA A 145 24.90 -11.43 -6.06
N GLU A 146 23.82 -12.20 -5.87
CA GLU A 146 23.85 -13.51 -5.22
C GLU A 146 24.61 -14.54 -6.08
N ALA A 147 24.43 -14.55 -7.39
CA ALA A 147 25.18 -15.40 -8.32
C ALA A 147 26.68 -15.07 -8.33
N LEU A 148 27.04 -13.78 -8.33
CA LEU A 148 28.43 -13.33 -8.18
C LEU A 148 29.03 -13.75 -6.83
N LYS A 149 28.26 -13.64 -5.73
CA LYS A 149 28.69 -14.13 -4.42
C LYS A 149 28.94 -15.63 -4.43
N VAL A 150 28.03 -16.42 -4.99
CA VAL A 150 28.18 -17.88 -5.12
C VAL A 150 29.37 -18.25 -6.01
N ALA A 151 29.61 -17.52 -7.11
CA ALA A 151 30.76 -17.74 -7.98
C ALA A 151 32.10 -17.34 -7.34
N SER A 152 32.08 -16.39 -6.39
CA SER A 152 33.25 -15.94 -5.64
C SER A 152 33.54 -16.74 -4.35
N MET A 153 32.62 -17.62 -3.93
CA MET A 153 32.89 -18.57 -2.86
C MET A 153 33.67 -19.74 -3.47
N ASP A 154 34.86 -20.01 -2.93
CA ASP A 154 35.55 -21.28 -3.17
C ASP A 154 34.57 -22.43 -2.95
N LEU A 155 34.56 -23.42 -3.87
CA LEU A 155 33.64 -24.55 -3.77
C LEU A 155 33.75 -25.14 -2.36
N PRO A 156 32.65 -25.22 -1.58
CA PRO A 156 32.71 -25.73 -0.23
C PRO A 156 33.26 -27.14 -0.26
N THR A 157 34.19 -27.42 0.66
CA THR A 157 34.70 -28.79 0.86
C THR A 157 33.51 -29.70 1.20
N ASP A 158 33.53 -30.99 0.85
CA ASP A 158 32.37 -31.89 1.04
C ASP A 158 31.74 -31.81 2.45
N LEU A 159 32.57 -31.61 3.48
CA LEU A 159 32.14 -31.39 4.87
C LEU A 159 31.32 -30.11 5.06
N GLU A 160 31.75 -28.99 4.47
CA GLU A 160 31.04 -27.71 4.56
C GLU A 160 29.70 -27.76 3.82
N ARG A 161 29.64 -28.55 2.74
CA ARG A 161 28.42 -28.80 1.99
C ARG A 161 27.39 -29.57 2.81
N GLU A 162 27.82 -30.59 3.55
CA GLU A 162 26.95 -31.33 4.47
C GLU A 162 26.41 -30.43 5.58
N VAL A 163 27.28 -29.63 6.22
CA VAL A 163 26.86 -28.68 7.27
C VAL A 163 25.85 -27.65 6.74
N LEU A 164 26.04 -27.15 5.51
CA LEU A 164 25.07 -26.24 4.88
C LEU A 164 23.74 -26.92 4.57
N LEU A 165 23.75 -28.17 4.12
CA LEU A 165 22.53 -28.94 3.85
C LEU A 165 21.76 -29.23 5.14
N GLU A 166 22.45 -29.62 6.21
CA GLU A 166 21.83 -29.78 7.52
C GLU A 166 21.22 -28.48 8.02
N ARG A 167 21.96 -27.37 7.94
CA ARG A 167 21.45 -26.05 8.34
C ARG A 167 20.19 -25.67 7.56
N LYS A 168 20.15 -25.92 6.24
CA LYS A 168 18.95 -25.70 5.41
C LYS A 168 17.78 -26.56 5.87
N ARG A 169 18.01 -27.83 6.22
CA ARG A 169 16.97 -28.73 6.77
C ARG A 169 16.43 -28.21 8.10
N PHE A 170 17.30 -27.75 9.00
CA PHE A 170 16.89 -27.17 10.27
C PHE A 170 16.07 -25.90 10.09
N VAL A 171 16.48 -24.98 9.21
CA VAL A 171 15.71 -23.77 8.91
C VAL A 171 14.30 -24.13 8.42
N LYS A 172 14.18 -25.11 7.52
CA LYS A 172 12.89 -25.57 7.01
C LYS A 172 12.02 -26.22 8.11
N ALA A 173 12.64 -27.00 9.01
CA ALA A 173 11.95 -27.61 10.13
C ALA A 173 11.44 -26.55 11.13
N ILE A 174 12.27 -25.55 11.45
CA ILE A 174 11.89 -24.44 12.34
C ILE A 174 10.73 -23.65 11.73
N SER A 175 10.77 -23.32 10.43
CA SER A 175 9.67 -22.59 9.79
C SER A 175 8.37 -23.41 9.73
N ALA A 176 8.46 -24.73 9.49
CA ALA A 176 7.28 -25.58 9.51
C ALA A 176 6.67 -25.66 10.91
N TYR A 177 7.52 -25.77 11.93
CA TYR A 177 7.09 -25.79 13.33
C TYR A 177 6.47 -24.45 13.75
N SER A 178 7.04 -23.31 13.34
CA SER A 178 6.46 -22.00 13.67
C SER A 178 5.05 -21.86 13.09
N ILE A 179 4.87 -22.24 11.82
CA ILE A 179 3.55 -22.28 11.18
C ILE A 179 2.58 -23.19 11.95
N GLN A 180 3.02 -24.38 12.34
CA GLN A 180 2.19 -25.31 13.11
C GLN A 180 1.78 -24.72 14.47
N THR A 181 2.70 -24.03 15.16
CA THR A 181 2.39 -23.38 16.44
C THR A 181 1.43 -22.21 16.30
N GLU A 182 1.57 -21.41 15.24
CA GLU A 182 0.64 -20.32 14.93
C GLU A 182 -0.74 -20.84 14.54
N ALA A 183 -0.80 -21.89 13.71
CA ALA A 183 -2.05 -22.56 13.36
C ALA A 183 -2.77 -23.11 14.61
N LYS A 184 -2.03 -23.76 15.53
CA LYS A 184 -2.60 -24.25 16.79
C LYS A 184 -3.11 -23.11 17.68
N ARG A 185 -2.38 -21.98 17.77
CA ARG A 185 -2.82 -20.78 18.52
C ARG A 185 -4.10 -20.18 17.94
N ASN A 186 -4.26 -20.24 16.62
CA ASN A 186 -5.43 -19.72 15.91
C ASN A 186 -6.60 -20.73 15.87
N GLY A 187 -6.51 -21.83 16.61
CA GLY A 187 -7.59 -22.82 16.74
C GLY A 187 -7.71 -23.82 15.59
N PHE A 188 -6.75 -23.87 14.66
CA PHE A 188 -6.74 -24.88 13.61
C PHE A 188 -6.35 -26.25 14.19
N ILE A 189 -7.22 -27.24 13.99
CA ILE A 189 -6.95 -28.64 14.34
C ILE A 189 -6.25 -29.28 13.15
N ALA A 190 -5.01 -29.70 13.33
CA ALA A 190 -4.29 -30.44 12.30
C ALA A 190 -4.92 -31.85 12.19
N GLU A 191 -5.65 -32.12 11.10
CA GLU A 191 -5.99 -33.49 10.74
C GLU A 191 -4.70 -34.24 10.38
N TRP A 192 -4.45 -35.36 11.05
CA TRP A 192 -3.32 -36.22 10.71
C TRP A 192 -3.55 -36.83 9.32
N PRO A 193 -2.51 -36.90 8.47
CA PRO A 193 -2.64 -37.53 7.16
C PRO A 193 -3.08 -38.99 7.34
N ARG A 194 -4.27 -39.32 6.87
CA ARG A 194 -4.71 -40.72 6.76
C ARG A 194 -4.02 -41.32 5.54
N PHE A 195 -2.96 -42.08 5.79
CA PHE A 195 -2.38 -42.93 4.77
C PHE A 195 -3.33 -44.12 4.57
N ASN A 196 -4.10 -44.09 3.49
CA ASN A 196 -4.83 -45.27 3.05
C ASN A 196 -3.78 -46.29 2.58
N ALA A 197 -3.50 -47.30 3.41
CA ALA A 197 -2.78 -48.48 2.96
C ALA A 197 -3.68 -49.22 1.97
N SER A 198 -3.47 -49.00 0.68
CA SER A 198 -3.98 -49.89 -0.36
C SER A 198 -3.22 -51.21 -0.24
N ALA A 199 -3.91 -52.24 0.24
CA ALA A 199 -3.49 -53.64 0.17
C ALA A 199 -3.65 -54.18 -1.25
#